data_AF-A0A1A0MQB8-F1
#
_entry.id   AF-A0A1A0MQB8-F1
#
_cell.length_a   1.000
_cell.length_b   1.000
_cell.length_c   1.000
_cell.angle_alpha   90.00
_cell.angle_beta   90.00
_cell.angle_gamma   90.00
#
_symmetry.space_group_name_H-M   'P 1'
#
loop_
_entity.id
_entity.type
_entity.pdbx_description
1 polymer ?
#
loop_
_entity_poly.entity_id
_entity_poly.type
_entity_poly.pdbx_seq_one_letter_code
_entity_poly.pdbx_strand_id
1 'polypeptide(L)'
;MTMMKTPDDVAAAVAAKLKLNWAHSLAYPDSDDWPQRWTILPTTATNKSIAAIPVPHLVKLTRRWHTMVAEHAGVTVDERTWNVHGGQTLPQKVTVCDVDAAAAVAGERDCLLSDWSTLVSIARARQLRLREVNPGLPESQMEYVLRSTIGYSEMDFALLCAAATWFSTNGAAAHGLTPRQVPLPGVHAKWLNAHHGPVAALAGCGGGLRLLPNHAPRIHLTYLDPEYRRTGRRVHDSHTLGDALHLPYRPNVIIISENKDTAILFPPTPGAIAVEGGGNEGAKRLHQFDWIADCPNIIYWGDLDAAGFAIVNTYRTELPVRTILMDHPTYLRYAEFGTNHYPDGRPILAGGPTLPYLTEDEAIAYAAVADSNADPRRIEQERIPLQVAAKALLLSCSAQRVADPDER
;
A
#
# COMPACT_ATOMS: atom_id res chain seq x y z
N MET A 1 8.94 36.23 -25.99
CA MET A 1 8.82 37.30 -24.97
C MET A 1 9.62 36.85 -23.75
N THR A 2 10.44 37.72 -23.15
CA THR A 2 11.17 37.37 -21.93
C THR A 2 10.16 37.26 -20.78
N MET A 3 9.87 36.04 -20.33
CA MET A 3 9.05 35.84 -19.13
C MET A 3 9.90 36.12 -17.90
N MET A 4 9.55 37.19 -17.19
CA MET A 4 10.07 37.48 -15.85
C MET A 4 9.28 36.62 -14.85
N LYS A 5 9.98 35.88 -13.98
CA LYS A 5 9.30 35.08 -12.94
C LYS A 5 8.62 35.99 -11.91
N THR A 6 7.48 35.53 -11.43
CA THR A 6 6.75 36.13 -10.31
C THR A 6 7.22 35.59 -8.97
N PRO A 7 6.91 36.28 -7.86
CA PRO A 7 7.07 35.72 -6.52
C PRO A 7 6.43 34.34 -6.35
N ASP A 8 5.25 34.12 -6.95
CA ASP A 8 4.57 32.82 -6.89
C ASP A 8 5.34 31.72 -7.64
N ASP A 9 5.95 32.03 -8.79
CA ASP A 9 6.76 31.07 -9.54
C ASP A 9 7.99 30.63 -8.74
N VAL A 10 8.60 31.55 -8.00
CA VAL A 10 9.73 31.21 -7.12
C VAL A 10 9.25 30.50 -5.87
N ALA A 11 8.15 30.91 -5.25
CA ALA A 11 7.59 30.21 -4.09
C ALA A 11 7.24 28.76 -4.42
N ALA A 12 6.68 28.49 -5.60
CA ALA A 12 6.45 27.14 -6.10
C ALA A 12 7.75 26.36 -6.31
N ALA A 13 8.79 27.00 -6.87
CA ALA A 13 10.10 26.36 -7.04
C ALA A 13 10.81 26.08 -5.70
N VAL A 14 10.65 26.96 -4.71
CA VAL A 14 11.15 26.78 -3.34
C VAL A 14 10.42 25.60 -2.66
N ALA A 15 9.09 25.56 -2.75
CA ALA A 15 8.29 24.44 -2.24
C ALA A 15 8.70 23.10 -2.87
N ALA A 16 8.90 23.06 -4.20
CA ALA A 16 9.36 21.88 -4.90
C ALA A 16 10.76 21.43 -4.42
N LYS A 17 11.68 22.37 -4.15
CA LYS A 17 12.99 22.05 -3.58
C LYS A 17 12.84 21.50 -2.16
N LEU A 18 12.09 22.18 -1.29
CA LEU A 18 11.85 21.73 0.09
C LEU A 18 11.30 20.31 0.13
N LYS A 19 10.31 19.97 -0.71
CA LYS A 19 9.76 18.61 -0.82
C LYS A 19 10.82 17.54 -1.03
N LEU A 20 11.89 17.87 -1.74
CA LEU A 20 13.02 16.98 -1.96
C LEU A 20 13.97 16.95 -0.77
N ASN A 21 14.35 18.11 -0.21
CA ASN A 21 15.52 18.20 0.66
C ASN A 21 15.27 18.72 2.09
N TRP A 22 14.04 19.02 2.52
CA TRP A 22 13.79 19.60 3.84
C TRP A 22 14.42 18.79 4.99
N ALA A 23 14.32 17.46 4.91
CA ALA A 23 14.87 16.57 5.94
C ALA A 23 16.39 16.49 5.88
N HIS A 24 16.96 16.53 4.67
CA HIS A 24 18.39 16.58 4.44
C HIS A 24 18.98 17.86 5.03
N SER A 25 18.38 19.02 4.73
CA SER A 25 18.79 20.33 5.25
C SER A 25 18.76 20.39 6.79
N LEU A 26 17.89 19.61 7.45
CA LEU A 26 17.86 19.53 8.91
C LEU A 26 18.88 18.53 9.47
N ALA A 27 19.07 17.38 8.84
CA ALA A 27 20.06 16.38 9.27
C ALA A 27 21.51 16.83 9.00
N TYR A 28 21.73 17.64 7.96
CA TYR A 28 23.03 18.13 7.55
C TYR A 28 23.03 19.67 7.52
N PRO A 29 23.10 20.34 8.68
CA PRO A 29 23.03 21.81 8.75
C PRO A 29 24.19 22.51 8.04
N ASP A 30 25.34 21.85 7.91
CA ASP A 30 26.54 22.37 7.23
C ASP A 30 26.60 22.01 5.73
N SER A 31 25.51 21.48 5.16
CA SER A 31 25.45 21.16 3.74
C SER A 31 25.29 22.41 2.86
N ASP A 32 25.73 22.32 1.61
CA ASP A 32 25.57 23.39 0.60
C ASP A 32 24.11 23.50 0.07
N ASP A 33 23.14 22.98 0.81
CA ASP A 33 21.73 23.04 0.47
C ASP A 33 21.20 24.47 0.47
N TRP A 34 21.79 25.34 1.28
CA TRP A 34 21.46 26.76 1.39
C TRP A 34 22.75 27.58 1.54
N PRO A 35 22.80 28.83 1.02
CA PRO A 35 21.72 29.58 0.38
C PRO A 35 21.43 29.14 -1.06
N GLN A 36 20.20 29.36 -1.53
CA GLN A 36 19.79 29.03 -2.90
C GLN A 36 19.38 30.27 -3.68
N ARG A 37 19.67 30.27 -4.98
CA ARG A 37 19.44 31.41 -5.86
C ARG A 37 18.52 31.05 -7.02
N TRP A 38 17.46 31.83 -7.21
CA TRP A 38 16.57 31.71 -8.36
C TRP A 38 16.69 32.93 -9.27
N THR A 39 16.82 32.66 -10.57
CA THR A 39 16.85 33.69 -11.61
C THR A 39 15.42 34.18 -11.88
N ILE A 40 15.17 35.46 -11.60
CA ILE A 40 13.90 36.15 -11.87
C ILE A 40 13.86 36.60 -13.33
N LEU A 41 14.91 37.31 -13.74
CA LEU A 41 15.15 37.73 -15.11
C LEU A 41 16.31 36.93 -15.69
N PRO A 42 16.16 36.33 -16.88
CA PRO A 42 17.25 35.62 -17.54
C PRO A 42 18.53 36.48 -17.59
N THR A 43 19.68 35.89 -17.29
CA THR A 43 20.98 36.59 -17.40
C THR A 43 21.26 37.07 -18.83
N THR A 44 20.64 36.41 -19.81
CA THR A 44 20.65 36.75 -21.24
C THR A 44 19.68 37.87 -21.63
N ALA A 45 18.89 38.41 -20.69
CA ALA A 45 17.98 39.51 -20.98
C ALA A 45 18.76 40.75 -21.46
N THR A 46 18.18 41.48 -22.42
CA THR A 46 18.76 42.68 -23.04
C THR A 46 17.83 43.87 -22.84
N ASN A 47 18.34 45.10 -22.98
CA ASN A 47 17.49 46.31 -22.96
C ASN A 47 16.31 46.18 -23.94
N LYS A 48 16.53 45.61 -25.14
CA LYS A 48 15.46 45.39 -26.13
C LYS A 48 14.38 44.43 -25.62
N SER A 49 14.77 43.35 -24.95
CA SER A 49 13.81 42.35 -24.47
C SER A 49 13.03 42.83 -23.23
N ILE A 50 13.64 43.67 -22.38
CA ILE A 50 12.96 44.30 -21.25
C ILE A 50 12.05 45.44 -21.72
N ALA A 51 12.46 46.25 -22.70
CA ALA A 51 11.65 47.33 -23.25
C ALA A 51 10.31 46.84 -23.85
N ALA A 52 10.27 45.59 -24.31
CA ALA A 52 9.07 44.94 -24.82
C ALA A 52 8.03 44.58 -23.72
N ILE A 53 8.38 44.67 -22.44
CA ILE A 53 7.46 44.43 -21.32
C ILE A 53 6.76 45.76 -20.98
N PRO A 54 5.41 45.78 -20.85
CA PRO A 54 4.68 46.99 -20.47
C PRO A 54 5.13 47.56 -19.12
N VAL A 55 5.36 48.88 -19.04
CA VAL A 55 5.80 49.57 -17.83
C VAL A 55 4.91 49.29 -16.60
N PRO A 56 3.56 49.30 -16.70
CA PRO A 56 2.71 48.96 -15.55
C PRO A 56 2.96 47.55 -15.01
N HIS A 57 3.33 46.60 -15.88
CA HIS A 57 3.65 45.24 -15.49
C HIS A 57 5.00 45.17 -14.75
N LEU A 58 6.01 45.90 -15.23
CA LEU A 58 7.31 46.01 -14.55
C LEU A 58 7.15 46.61 -13.14
N VAL A 59 6.42 47.72 -13.00
CA VAL A 59 6.17 48.38 -11.70
C VAL A 59 5.43 47.45 -10.74
N LYS A 60 4.35 46.80 -11.21
CA LYS A 60 3.59 45.85 -10.40
C LYS A 60 4.47 44.71 -9.91
N LEU A 61 5.30 44.15 -10.80
CA LEU A 61 6.13 43.00 -10.47
C LEU A 61 7.28 43.35 -9.52
N THR A 62 7.96 44.47 -9.73
CA THR A 62 8.98 44.97 -8.79
C THR A 62 8.39 45.21 -7.40
N ARG A 63 7.20 45.81 -7.30
CA ARG A 63 6.52 45.99 -6.00
C ARG A 63 6.25 44.66 -5.30
N ARG A 64 5.76 43.66 -6.04
CA ARG A 64 5.51 42.32 -5.48
C ARG A 64 6.79 41.67 -4.97
N TRP A 65 7.90 41.84 -5.68
CA TRP A 65 9.21 41.35 -5.24
C TRP A 65 9.72 42.05 -3.97
N HIS A 66 9.62 43.37 -3.90
CA HIS A 66 9.97 44.11 -2.67
C HIS A 66 9.07 43.74 -1.49
N THR A 67 7.78 43.50 -1.74
CA THR A 67 6.84 43.03 -0.71
C THR A 67 7.26 41.65 -0.18
N MET A 68 7.55 40.70 -1.08
CA MET A 68 8.03 39.36 -0.70
C MET A 68 9.32 39.44 0.13
N VAL A 69 10.29 40.26 -0.26
CA VAL A 69 11.55 40.43 0.50
C VAL A 69 11.29 41.07 1.87
N ALA A 70 10.36 42.02 1.97
CA ALA A 70 10.02 42.67 3.24
C ALA A 70 9.28 41.75 4.22
N GLU A 71 8.45 40.83 3.70
CA GLU A 71 7.65 39.89 4.50
C GLU A 71 8.45 38.67 4.99
N HIS A 72 9.55 38.32 4.32
CA HIS A 72 10.30 37.09 4.58
C HIS A 72 11.74 37.39 4.96
N ALA A 73 12.06 37.24 6.25
CA ALA A 73 13.44 37.31 6.73
C ALA A 73 14.31 36.25 6.04
N GLY A 74 15.57 36.58 5.75
CA GLY A 74 16.48 35.68 5.04
C GLY A 74 16.24 35.56 3.53
N VAL A 75 15.40 36.43 2.94
CA VAL A 75 15.26 36.56 1.48
C VAL A 75 15.91 37.86 1.04
N THR A 76 16.77 37.80 0.02
CA THR A 76 17.42 38.97 -0.56
C THR A 76 17.27 38.97 -2.08
N VAL A 77 17.33 40.16 -2.69
CA VAL A 77 17.21 40.33 -4.13
C VAL A 77 18.40 41.07 -4.69
N ASP A 78 19.01 40.52 -5.74
CA ASP A 78 20.02 41.20 -6.54
C ASP A 78 19.31 41.98 -7.65
N GLU A 79 19.44 43.30 -7.62
CA GLU A 79 18.83 44.18 -8.62
C GLU A 79 19.80 44.57 -9.74
N ARG A 80 19.25 44.83 -10.93
CA ARG A 80 20.01 45.34 -12.07
C ARG A 80 19.28 46.52 -12.71
N THR A 81 20.02 47.58 -13.01
CA THR A 81 19.52 48.74 -13.75
C THR A 81 19.56 48.48 -15.26
N TRP A 82 18.46 48.80 -15.93
CA TRP A 82 18.26 48.64 -17.37
C TRP A 82 17.99 50.01 -18.02
N ASN A 83 18.64 50.26 -19.16
CA ASN A 83 18.47 51.50 -19.92
C ASN A 83 17.23 51.43 -20.82
N VAL A 84 16.07 51.33 -20.18
CA VAL A 84 14.75 51.24 -20.81
C VAL A 84 13.81 52.18 -20.06
N HIS A 85 12.84 52.80 -20.75
CA HIS A 85 11.77 53.59 -20.11
C HIS A 85 12.28 54.59 -19.04
N GLY A 86 13.35 55.33 -19.33
CA GLY A 86 13.94 56.32 -18.40
C GLY A 86 14.88 55.76 -17.33
N GLY A 87 15.28 54.48 -17.41
CA GLY A 87 16.13 53.82 -16.42
C GLY A 87 15.28 53.07 -15.41
N GLN A 88 15.32 51.73 -15.45
CA GLN A 88 14.50 50.88 -14.59
C GLN A 88 15.41 49.92 -13.81
N THR A 89 15.36 49.97 -12.48
CA THR A 89 16.02 48.99 -11.61
C THR A 89 15.05 47.86 -11.32
N LEU A 90 15.41 46.65 -11.73
CA LEU A 90 14.54 45.47 -11.67
C LEU A 90 15.24 44.33 -10.92
N PRO A 91 14.49 43.55 -10.11
CA PRO A 91 14.93 42.27 -9.55
C PRO A 91 15.48 41.34 -10.63
N GLN A 92 16.73 40.89 -10.49
CA GLN A 92 17.37 39.95 -11.41
C GLN A 92 17.45 38.55 -10.83
N LYS A 93 17.86 38.43 -9.57
CA LYS A 93 17.94 37.16 -8.83
C LYS A 93 17.39 37.33 -7.44
N VAL A 94 16.81 36.27 -6.89
CA VAL A 94 16.44 36.19 -5.48
C VAL A 94 17.26 35.09 -4.81
N THR A 95 17.77 35.39 -3.63
CA THR A 95 18.48 34.45 -2.76
C THR A 95 17.62 34.14 -1.54
N VAL A 96 17.46 32.87 -1.22
CA VAL A 96 16.85 32.40 0.03
C VAL A 96 17.98 31.81 0.88
N CYS A 97 18.19 32.36 2.07
CA CYS A 97 19.39 32.14 2.86
C CYS A 97 19.45 30.77 3.54
N ASP A 98 18.31 30.25 4.00
CA ASP A 98 18.22 29.04 4.80
C ASP A 98 16.85 28.34 4.64
N VAL A 99 16.70 27.22 5.33
CA VAL A 99 15.48 26.40 5.31
C VAL A 99 14.28 27.11 5.95
N ASP A 100 14.48 28.03 6.91
CA ASP A 100 13.39 28.77 7.57
C ASP A 100 12.81 29.82 6.63
N ALA A 101 13.68 30.58 5.96
CA ALA A 101 13.31 31.52 4.91
C ALA A 101 12.61 30.80 3.76
N ALA A 102 13.11 29.62 3.37
CA ALA A 102 12.48 28.79 2.35
C ALA A 102 11.08 28.34 2.76
N ALA A 103 10.92 27.87 3.99
CA ALA A 103 9.64 27.43 4.52
C ALA A 103 8.61 28.56 4.56
N ALA A 104 9.02 29.74 5.04
CA ALA A 104 8.16 30.92 5.06
C ALA A 104 7.72 31.33 3.65
N VAL A 105 8.64 31.37 2.68
CA VAL A 105 8.34 31.71 1.27
C VAL A 105 7.40 30.69 0.61
N ALA A 106 7.61 29.40 0.88
CA ALA A 106 6.81 28.33 0.29
C ALA A 106 5.36 28.34 0.82
N GLY A 107 5.18 28.61 2.12
CA GLY A 107 3.87 28.67 2.77
C GLY A 107 3.16 27.31 2.78
N GLU A 108 1.93 27.27 2.27
CA GLU A 108 1.11 26.03 2.20
C GLU A 108 1.39 25.20 0.93
N ARG A 109 2.16 25.74 -0.03
CA ARG A 109 2.31 25.15 -1.37
C ARG A 109 3.00 23.80 -1.31
N ASP A 110 2.38 22.76 -1.86
CA ASP A 110 2.93 21.40 -1.96
C ASP A 110 3.47 20.81 -0.63
N CYS A 111 2.97 21.28 0.51
CA CYS A 111 3.34 20.76 1.82
C CYS A 111 2.55 19.50 2.18
N LEU A 112 3.17 18.60 2.95
CA LEU A 112 2.50 17.40 3.48
C LEU A 112 1.63 17.70 4.72
N LEU A 113 1.89 18.82 5.39
CA LEU A 113 1.14 19.31 6.55
C LEU A 113 0.42 20.62 6.18
N SER A 114 -0.02 21.40 7.16
CA SER A 114 -0.68 22.70 6.94
C SER A 114 0.20 23.65 6.10
N ASP A 115 1.45 23.82 6.50
CA ASP A 115 2.40 24.73 5.88
C ASP A 115 3.85 24.30 6.19
N TRP A 116 4.80 24.84 5.43
CA TRP A 116 6.21 24.47 5.54
C TRP A 116 6.85 24.94 6.85
N SER A 117 6.43 26.08 7.41
CA SER A 117 6.98 26.58 8.68
C SER A 117 6.58 25.68 9.84
N THR A 118 5.33 25.22 9.87
CA THR A 118 4.83 24.22 10.81
C THR A 118 5.59 22.90 10.65
N LEU A 119 5.80 22.44 9.41
CA LEU A 119 6.55 21.21 9.14
C LEU A 119 7.99 21.29 9.67
N VAL A 120 8.72 22.37 9.37
CA VAL A 120 10.10 22.56 9.83
C VAL A 120 10.16 22.64 11.37
N SER A 121 9.20 23.30 12.00
CA SER A 121 9.10 23.39 13.46
C SER A 121 8.91 22.00 14.11
N ILE A 122 7.94 21.22 13.62
CA ILE A 122 7.70 19.84 14.09
C ILE A 122 8.92 18.96 13.82
N ALA A 123 9.51 19.06 12.63
CA ALA A 123 10.68 18.27 12.26
C ALA A 123 11.87 18.53 13.19
N ARG A 124 12.14 19.79 13.56
CA ARG A 124 13.19 20.14 14.53
C ARG A 124 12.90 19.60 15.92
N ALA A 125 11.66 19.75 16.41
CA ALA A 125 11.26 19.18 17.70
C ALA A 125 11.45 17.66 17.71
N ARG A 126 11.06 16.97 16.64
CA ARG A 126 11.26 15.53 16.46
C ARG A 126 12.74 15.17 16.37
N GLN A 127 13.55 15.90 15.62
CA GLN A 127 14.99 15.67 15.50
C GLN A 127 15.67 15.67 16.87
N LEU A 128 15.33 16.63 17.75
CA LEU A 128 15.84 16.68 19.13
C LEU A 128 15.45 15.43 19.91
N ARG A 129 14.17 15.03 19.87
CA ARG A 129 13.68 13.81 20.55
C ARG A 129 14.33 12.53 20.00
N LEU A 130 14.55 12.44 18.68
CA LEU A 130 15.24 11.32 18.06
C LEU A 130 16.71 11.24 18.54
N ARG A 131 17.39 12.39 18.66
CA ARG A 131 18.74 12.48 19.24
C ARG A 131 18.79 12.07 20.70
N GLU A 132 17.76 12.37 21.49
CA GLU A 132 17.67 11.91 22.88
C GLU A 132 17.54 10.39 22.97
N VAL A 133 16.74 9.78 22.08
CA VAL A 133 16.55 8.31 22.03
C VAL A 133 17.81 7.60 21.56
N ASN A 134 18.48 8.15 20.54
CA ASN A 134 19.72 7.60 20.02
C ASN A 134 20.72 8.73 19.71
N PRO A 135 21.60 9.07 20.66
CA PRO A 135 22.61 10.12 20.48
C PRO A 135 23.55 9.84 19.30
N GLY A 136 23.83 8.56 19.04
CA GLY A 136 24.72 8.10 17.97
C GLY A 136 24.04 7.86 16.62
N LEU A 137 22.79 8.30 16.43
CA LEU A 137 22.06 8.07 15.17
C LEU A 137 22.81 8.71 13.99
N PRO A 138 23.20 7.95 12.94
CA PRO A 138 23.81 8.55 11.76
C PRO A 138 22.88 9.55 11.06
N GLU A 139 23.41 10.63 10.49
CA GLU A 139 22.57 11.67 9.85
C GLU A 139 21.72 11.12 8.70
N SER A 140 22.19 10.11 7.97
CA SER A 140 21.40 9.46 6.92
C SER A 140 20.18 8.71 7.48
N GLN A 141 20.29 8.14 8.69
CA GLN A 141 19.17 7.52 9.39
C GLN A 141 18.27 8.56 10.04
N MET A 142 18.83 9.67 10.53
CA MET A 142 18.06 10.82 11.00
C MET A 142 17.14 11.34 9.90
N GLU A 143 17.69 11.59 8.71
CA GLU A 143 16.95 12.04 7.53
C GLU A 143 15.82 11.04 7.19
N TYR A 144 16.13 9.75 7.11
CA TYR A 144 15.13 8.70 6.83
C TYR A 144 13.99 8.67 7.86
N VAL A 145 14.32 8.68 9.15
CA VAL A 145 13.32 8.63 10.23
C VAL A 145 12.46 9.89 10.21
N LEU A 146 13.05 11.08 10.04
CA LEU A 146 12.27 12.32 9.89
C LEU A 146 11.29 12.25 8.72
N ARG A 147 11.75 11.87 7.52
CA ARG A 147 10.88 11.79 6.34
C ARG A 147 9.75 10.78 6.50
N SER A 148 10.05 9.61 7.05
CA SER A 148 9.07 8.53 7.20
C SER A 148 8.08 8.75 8.34
N THR A 149 8.38 9.67 9.27
CA THR A 149 7.58 9.88 10.47
C THR A 149 6.97 11.27 10.57
N ILE A 150 7.25 12.21 9.65
CA ILE A 150 6.71 13.58 9.73
C ILE A 150 5.17 13.63 9.77
N GLY A 151 4.50 12.68 9.11
CA GLY A 151 3.04 12.55 9.13
C GLY A 151 2.46 11.81 10.35
N TYR A 152 3.29 11.37 11.30
CA TYR A 152 2.80 10.66 12.48
C TYR A 152 2.02 11.63 13.38
N SER A 153 0.98 11.08 14.03
CA SER A 153 0.37 11.75 15.17
C SER A 153 1.40 11.86 16.31
N GLU A 154 1.17 12.77 17.26
CA GLU A 154 2.02 12.87 18.45
C GLU A 154 2.05 11.57 19.26
N MET A 155 0.93 10.82 19.27
CA MET A 155 0.86 9.50 19.89
C MET A 155 1.78 8.50 19.18
N ASP A 156 1.67 8.38 17.84
CA ASP A 156 2.51 7.45 17.07
C ASP A 156 3.99 7.80 17.18
N PHE A 157 4.34 9.08 17.18
CA PHE A 157 5.73 9.50 17.36
C PHE A 157 6.26 9.17 18.76
N ALA A 158 5.44 9.31 19.80
CA ALA A 158 5.78 8.88 21.15
C ALA A 158 5.98 7.36 21.25
N LEU A 159 5.11 6.57 20.60
CA LEU A 159 5.23 5.11 20.52
C LEU A 159 6.50 4.69 19.77
N LEU A 160 6.87 5.38 18.69
CA LEU A 160 8.14 5.19 17.98
C LEU A 160 9.34 5.35 18.91
N CYS A 161 9.38 6.45 19.66
CA CYS A 161 10.47 6.71 20.60
C CYS A 161 10.54 5.61 21.68
N ALA A 162 9.41 5.29 22.31
CA ALA A 162 9.33 4.25 23.34
C ALA A 162 9.74 2.87 22.82
N ALA A 163 9.28 2.49 21.63
CA ALA A 163 9.65 1.25 20.97
C ALA A 163 11.15 1.20 20.68
N ALA A 164 11.71 2.25 20.08
CA ALA A 164 13.13 2.29 19.74
C ALA A 164 14.03 2.24 20.99
N THR A 165 13.68 2.95 22.06
CA THR A 165 14.38 2.87 23.36
C THR A 165 14.32 1.45 23.94
N TRP A 166 13.17 0.79 23.84
CA TRP A 166 13.04 -0.58 24.32
C TRP A 166 13.94 -1.53 23.53
N PHE A 167 13.94 -1.45 22.19
CA PHE A 167 14.75 -2.31 21.33
C PHE A 167 16.26 -2.05 21.47
N SER A 168 16.68 -0.80 21.64
CA SER A 168 18.09 -0.48 21.88
C SER A 168 18.60 -1.04 23.21
N THR A 169 17.72 -1.10 24.23
CA THR A 169 18.06 -1.62 25.57
C THR A 169 17.91 -3.15 25.66
N ASN A 170 16.95 -3.72 24.94
CA ASN A 170 16.52 -5.12 25.09
C ASN A 170 16.76 -5.96 23.82
N GLY A 171 17.66 -5.56 22.93
CA GLY A 171 17.85 -6.22 21.63
C GLY A 171 18.12 -7.73 21.69
N ALA A 172 18.77 -8.23 22.75
CA ALA A 172 18.96 -9.66 22.98
C ALA A 172 17.67 -10.36 23.44
N ALA A 173 16.86 -9.70 24.28
CA ALA A 173 15.58 -10.22 24.76
C ALA A 173 14.47 -10.12 23.70
N ALA A 174 14.62 -9.24 22.71
CA ALA A 174 13.76 -9.17 21.53
C ALA A 174 13.90 -10.41 20.64
N HIS A 175 15.08 -11.03 20.62
CA HIS A 175 15.34 -12.24 19.86
C HIS A 175 14.47 -13.39 20.39
N GLY A 176 13.66 -13.99 19.52
CA GLY A 176 12.72 -15.04 19.91
C GLY A 176 11.32 -14.54 20.26
N LEU A 177 11.05 -13.23 20.22
CA LEU A 177 9.70 -12.69 20.37
C LEU A 177 9.03 -12.48 19.01
N THR A 178 7.74 -12.77 18.94
CA THR A 178 6.88 -12.25 17.86
C THR A 178 6.54 -10.78 18.12
N PRO A 179 6.12 -9.99 17.10
CA PRO A 179 5.67 -8.62 17.29
C PRO A 179 4.57 -8.45 18.36
N ARG A 180 3.75 -9.49 18.61
CA ARG A 180 2.70 -9.48 19.65
C ARG A 180 3.21 -9.68 21.07
N GLN A 181 4.39 -10.28 21.22
CA GLN A 181 4.98 -10.60 22.53
C GLN A 181 5.90 -9.50 23.04
N VAL A 182 6.25 -8.52 22.21
CA VAL A 182 7.08 -7.39 22.60
C VAL A 182 6.32 -6.59 23.69
N PRO A 183 6.86 -6.48 24.91
CA PRO A 183 6.17 -5.87 26.04
C PRO A 183 6.24 -4.33 25.98
N LEU A 184 5.59 -3.75 24.96
CA LEU A 184 5.52 -2.31 24.74
C LEU A 184 4.14 -1.77 25.16
N PRO A 185 4.06 -0.97 26.25
CA PRO A 185 2.82 -0.32 26.64
C PRO A 185 2.27 0.57 25.52
N GLY A 186 0.97 0.48 25.24
CA GLY A 186 0.29 1.30 24.23
C GLY A 186 0.53 0.90 22.77
N VAL A 187 1.46 -0.01 22.49
CA VAL A 187 1.74 -0.49 21.13
C VAL A 187 0.94 -1.76 20.86
N HIS A 188 -0.05 -1.69 19.98
CA HIS A 188 -0.68 -2.92 19.46
C HIS A 188 0.20 -3.54 18.36
N ALA A 189 0.17 -4.87 18.21
CA ALA A 189 1.07 -5.57 17.29
C ALA A 189 0.98 -5.13 15.81
N LYS A 190 -0.21 -4.69 15.35
CA LYS A 190 -0.38 -4.16 14.00
C LYS A 190 0.44 -2.88 13.76
N TRP A 191 0.63 -2.08 14.81
CA TRP A 191 1.43 -0.85 14.78
C TRP A 191 2.89 -1.22 14.56
N LEU A 192 3.44 -2.11 15.39
CA LEU A 192 4.83 -2.50 15.26
C LEU A 192 5.15 -3.11 13.88
N ASN A 193 4.21 -3.89 13.32
CA ASN A 193 4.34 -4.41 11.96
C ASN A 193 4.38 -3.30 10.88
N ALA A 194 3.56 -2.25 11.02
CA ALA A 194 3.52 -1.13 10.09
C ALA A 194 4.72 -0.17 10.24
N HIS A 195 5.33 -0.11 11.42
CA HIS A 195 6.36 0.88 11.78
C HIS A 195 7.75 0.25 12.01
N HIS A 196 7.98 -0.98 11.54
CA HIS A 196 9.22 -1.73 11.79
C HIS A 196 10.48 -1.01 11.30
N GLY A 197 10.44 -0.40 10.10
CA GLY A 197 11.59 0.30 9.50
C GLY A 197 12.09 1.48 10.34
N PRO A 198 11.25 2.49 10.63
CA PRO A 198 11.62 3.62 11.48
C PRO A 198 12.04 3.22 12.90
N VAL A 199 11.38 2.23 13.52
CA VAL A 199 11.76 1.72 14.85
C VAL A 199 13.16 1.09 14.80
N ALA A 200 13.44 0.25 13.79
CA ALA A 200 14.74 -0.39 13.65
C ALA A 200 15.86 0.63 13.38
N ALA A 201 15.61 1.62 12.51
CA ALA A 201 16.53 2.70 12.23
C ALA A 201 16.87 3.49 13.51
N LEU A 202 15.85 3.95 14.24
CA LEU A 202 16.04 4.73 15.46
C LEU A 202 16.71 3.90 16.57
N ALA A 203 16.39 2.62 16.70
CA ALA A 203 17.00 1.71 17.67
C ALA A 203 18.46 1.34 17.32
N GLY A 204 18.99 1.73 16.16
CA GLY A 204 20.32 1.34 15.69
C GLY A 204 20.42 -0.14 15.26
N CYS A 205 19.28 -0.77 14.98
CA CYS A 205 19.19 -2.17 14.58
C CYS A 205 19.28 -2.30 13.05
N GLY A 206 20.48 -2.14 12.48
CA GLY A 206 20.71 -2.16 11.03
C GLY A 206 20.31 -3.46 10.31
N GLY A 207 20.15 -4.57 11.06
CA GLY A 207 19.63 -5.85 10.56
C GLY A 207 18.14 -6.08 10.82
N GLY A 208 17.39 -5.04 11.20
CA GLY A 208 16.00 -5.16 11.66
C GLY A 208 15.88 -5.52 13.13
N LEU A 209 14.64 -5.57 13.65
CA LEU A 209 14.35 -5.73 15.09
C LEU A 209 14.64 -7.14 15.65
N ARG A 210 15.18 -8.06 14.83
CA ARG A 210 15.53 -9.44 15.19
C ARG A 210 14.39 -10.23 15.86
N LEU A 211 13.15 -9.84 15.60
CA LEU A 211 11.96 -10.55 16.01
C LEU A 211 11.88 -11.89 15.25
N LEU A 212 11.12 -12.84 15.80
CA LEU A 212 10.78 -14.05 15.06
C LEU A 212 10.07 -13.67 13.75
N PRO A 213 10.36 -14.40 12.66
CA PRO A 213 9.58 -14.25 11.45
C PRO A 213 8.11 -14.56 11.74
N ASN A 214 7.23 -14.14 10.84
CA ASN A 214 5.85 -14.61 10.88
C ASN A 214 5.86 -16.15 10.88
N HIS A 215 4.96 -16.73 11.67
CA HIS A 215 4.81 -18.18 11.72
C HIS A 215 4.55 -18.73 10.32
N ALA A 216 5.03 -19.95 10.07
CA ALA A 216 4.77 -20.64 8.82
C ALA A 216 3.25 -20.69 8.56
N PRO A 217 2.79 -20.39 7.34
CA PRO A 217 1.36 -20.37 7.04
C PRO A 217 0.71 -21.70 7.35
N ARG A 218 -0.48 -21.66 7.97
CA ARG A 218 -1.30 -22.84 8.24
C ARG A 218 -2.55 -22.82 7.37
N ILE A 219 -2.93 -24.00 6.88
CA ILE A 219 -4.18 -24.26 6.19
C ILE A 219 -5.04 -25.22 7.00
N HIS A 220 -6.36 -25.10 6.85
CA HIS A 220 -7.36 -26.00 7.41
C HIS A 220 -8.02 -26.77 6.28
N LEU A 221 -8.25 -28.05 6.49
CA LEU A 221 -8.80 -28.94 5.48
C LEU A 221 -9.83 -29.89 6.07
N THR A 222 -10.75 -30.34 5.22
CA THR A 222 -11.78 -31.33 5.54
C THR A 222 -11.69 -32.48 4.54
N TYR A 223 -11.52 -33.71 5.03
CA TYR A 223 -11.57 -34.91 4.22
C TYR A 223 -13.01 -35.17 3.77
N LEU A 224 -13.24 -35.26 2.45
CA LEU A 224 -14.58 -35.42 1.88
C LEU A 224 -14.87 -36.85 1.42
N ASP A 225 -13.85 -37.70 1.28
CA ASP A 225 -14.02 -39.04 0.73
C ASP A 225 -14.97 -39.89 1.60
N PRO A 226 -16.08 -40.42 1.03
CA PRO A 226 -17.05 -41.20 1.79
C PRO A 226 -16.48 -42.49 2.41
N GLU A 227 -15.56 -43.18 1.72
CA GLU A 227 -14.93 -44.40 2.24
C GLU A 227 -14.02 -44.08 3.43
N TYR A 228 -13.24 -43.00 3.33
CA TYR A 228 -12.46 -42.51 4.47
C TYR A 228 -13.35 -42.08 5.63
N ARG A 229 -14.44 -41.32 5.37
CA ARG A 229 -15.38 -40.89 6.43
C ARG A 229 -16.03 -42.06 7.15
N ARG A 230 -16.35 -43.14 6.43
CA ARG A 230 -16.92 -44.38 7.00
C ARG A 230 -15.98 -45.08 7.99
N THR A 231 -14.67 -44.80 7.95
CA THR A 231 -13.71 -45.32 8.94
C THR A 231 -13.89 -44.72 10.34
N GLY A 232 -14.63 -43.62 10.48
CA GLY A 232 -14.81 -42.90 11.75
C GLY A 232 -13.56 -42.16 12.24
N ARG A 233 -12.53 -42.01 11.40
CA ARG A 233 -11.31 -41.26 11.70
C ARG A 233 -11.55 -39.74 11.63
N ARG A 234 -10.52 -38.97 12.00
CA ARG A 234 -10.51 -37.50 11.97
C ARG A 234 -10.99 -36.98 10.60
N VAL A 235 -11.98 -36.08 10.59
CA VAL A 235 -12.54 -35.48 9.37
C VAL A 235 -11.92 -34.12 9.05
N HIS A 236 -11.56 -33.34 10.06
CA HIS A 236 -10.96 -32.00 9.92
C HIS A 236 -9.51 -32.01 10.37
N ASP A 237 -8.64 -31.39 9.58
CA ASP A 237 -7.21 -31.36 9.84
C ASP A 237 -6.58 -30.00 9.54
N SER A 238 -5.30 -29.86 9.84
CA SER A 238 -4.53 -28.68 9.48
C SER A 238 -3.10 -29.03 9.07
N HIS A 239 -2.55 -28.27 8.12
CA HIS A 239 -1.16 -28.43 7.66
C HIS A 239 -0.44 -27.09 7.80
N THR A 240 0.67 -27.07 8.55
CA THR A 240 1.60 -25.92 8.58
C THR A 240 2.64 -26.12 7.48
N LEU A 241 2.87 -25.10 6.66
CA LEU A 241 3.84 -25.16 5.58
C LEU A 241 5.24 -25.55 6.10
N GLY A 242 5.85 -26.55 5.47
CA GLY A 242 7.16 -27.10 5.85
C GLY A 242 7.09 -28.32 6.78
N ASP A 243 5.94 -28.62 7.38
CA ASP A 243 5.76 -29.87 8.11
C ASP A 243 5.60 -31.06 7.13
N ALA A 244 6.03 -32.25 7.53
CA ALA A 244 5.69 -33.47 6.80
C ALA A 244 4.22 -33.84 7.08
N LEU A 245 3.41 -33.95 6.03
CA LEU A 245 2.02 -34.41 6.12
C LEU A 245 1.83 -35.74 5.38
N HIS A 246 1.30 -36.74 6.08
CA HIS A 246 0.83 -37.99 5.47
C HIS A 246 -0.70 -37.97 5.38
N LEU A 247 -1.22 -37.65 4.19
CA LEU A 247 -2.65 -37.71 3.94
C LEU A 247 -3.15 -39.17 4.01
N PRO A 248 -4.36 -39.42 4.53
CA PRO A 248 -4.94 -40.76 4.59
C PRO A 248 -5.23 -41.36 3.21
N TYR A 249 -5.34 -40.52 2.18
CA TYR A 249 -5.48 -40.89 0.78
C TYR A 249 -4.89 -39.78 -0.10
N ARG A 250 -4.48 -40.10 -1.33
CA ARG A 250 -4.07 -39.09 -2.32
C ARG A 250 -5.34 -38.45 -2.90
N PRO A 251 -5.54 -37.13 -2.76
CA PRO A 251 -6.72 -36.47 -3.32
C PRO A 251 -6.61 -36.39 -4.84
N ASN A 252 -7.69 -36.76 -5.52
CA ASN A 252 -7.84 -36.52 -6.96
C ASN A 252 -8.52 -35.17 -7.23
N VAL A 253 -9.13 -34.59 -6.20
CA VAL A 253 -9.85 -33.30 -6.26
C VAL A 253 -9.56 -32.51 -5.00
N ILE A 254 -9.23 -31.24 -5.17
CA ILE A 254 -9.18 -30.27 -4.08
C ILE A 254 -10.20 -29.18 -4.38
N ILE A 255 -11.10 -28.93 -3.44
CA ILE A 255 -11.98 -27.77 -3.50
C ILE A 255 -11.52 -26.72 -2.50
N ILE A 256 -11.03 -25.60 -3.02
CA ILE A 256 -10.66 -24.40 -2.29
C ILE A 256 -11.93 -23.57 -2.13
N SER A 257 -12.39 -23.43 -0.88
CA SER A 257 -13.60 -22.69 -0.55
C SER A 257 -13.24 -21.39 0.17
N GLU A 258 -13.71 -20.25 -0.34
CA GLU A 258 -13.47 -18.96 0.31
C GLU A 258 -14.12 -18.90 1.71
N ASN A 259 -15.38 -19.32 1.80
CA ASN A 259 -16.14 -19.40 3.04
C ASN A 259 -15.69 -20.61 3.88
N LYS A 260 -15.48 -20.36 5.18
CA LYS A 260 -15.05 -21.36 6.16
C LYS A 260 -16.10 -22.44 6.42
N ASP A 261 -17.36 -22.05 6.62
CA ASP A 261 -18.43 -23.01 6.91
C ASP A 261 -18.65 -23.94 5.73
N THR A 262 -18.51 -23.41 4.51
CA THR A 262 -18.54 -24.23 3.29
C THR A 262 -17.40 -25.24 3.23
N ALA A 263 -16.17 -24.88 3.59
CA ALA A 263 -15.05 -25.82 3.64
C ALA A 263 -15.24 -26.92 4.70
N ILE A 264 -15.85 -26.59 5.83
CA ILE A 264 -16.11 -27.52 6.94
C ILE A 264 -17.26 -28.47 6.62
N LEU A 265 -18.35 -27.93 6.05
CA LEU A 265 -19.61 -28.65 5.86
C LEU A 265 -19.77 -29.21 4.45
N PHE A 266 -18.74 -29.09 3.58
CA PHE A 266 -18.83 -29.53 2.19
C PHE A 266 -19.30 -31.01 2.11
N PRO A 267 -20.27 -31.33 1.22
CA PRO A 267 -20.84 -32.67 1.14
C PRO A 267 -19.79 -33.75 0.83
N PRO A 268 -19.98 -34.99 1.29
CA PRO A 268 -19.10 -36.10 0.95
C PRO A 268 -18.91 -36.23 -0.56
N THR A 269 -17.66 -36.24 -1.00
CA THR A 269 -17.27 -36.27 -2.42
C THR A 269 -16.08 -37.23 -2.58
N PRO A 270 -16.21 -38.30 -3.38
CA PRO A 270 -15.16 -39.31 -3.53
C PRO A 270 -13.80 -38.72 -3.95
N GLY A 271 -12.74 -39.11 -3.24
CA GLY A 271 -11.37 -38.70 -3.49
C GLY A 271 -11.08 -37.21 -3.28
N ALA A 272 -12.00 -36.44 -2.69
CA ALA A 272 -11.87 -35.00 -2.56
C ALA A 272 -11.41 -34.55 -1.16
N ILE A 273 -10.76 -33.40 -1.10
CA ILE A 273 -10.45 -32.66 0.13
C ILE A 273 -10.92 -31.22 -0.05
N ALA A 274 -11.65 -30.67 0.93
CA ALA A 274 -11.94 -29.25 0.98
C ALA A 274 -10.83 -28.51 1.74
N VAL A 275 -10.43 -27.34 1.25
CA VAL A 275 -9.42 -26.48 1.87
C VAL A 275 -10.01 -25.09 2.08
N GLU A 276 -9.82 -24.53 3.27
CA GLU A 276 -10.17 -23.12 3.52
C GLU A 276 -9.26 -22.21 2.68
N GLY A 277 -9.87 -21.42 1.80
CA GLY A 277 -9.15 -20.56 0.84
C GLY A 277 -8.40 -19.44 1.53
N GLY A 278 -9.01 -18.73 2.48
CA GLY A 278 -8.35 -17.59 3.14
C GLY A 278 -8.15 -16.38 2.21
N GLY A 279 -9.01 -16.25 1.20
CA GLY A 279 -9.03 -15.14 0.24
C GLY A 279 -7.71 -14.94 -0.50
N ASN A 280 -7.32 -13.67 -0.68
CA ASN A 280 -6.09 -13.29 -1.38
C ASN A 280 -4.81 -13.90 -0.81
N GLU A 281 -4.75 -14.15 0.51
CA GLU A 281 -3.57 -14.76 1.11
C GLU A 281 -3.47 -16.26 0.79
N GLY A 282 -4.60 -16.94 0.60
CA GLY A 282 -4.66 -18.29 0.05
C GLY A 282 -4.05 -18.39 -1.33
N ALA A 283 -4.49 -17.51 -2.23
CA ALA A 283 -4.05 -17.49 -3.63
C ALA A 283 -2.53 -17.40 -3.77
N LYS A 284 -1.86 -16.67 -2.88
CA LYS A 284 -0.41 -16.50 -2.88
C LYS A 284 0.38 -17.66 -2.27
N ARG A 285 -0.26 -18.62 -1.59
CA ARG A 285 0.45 -19.61 -0.76
C ARG A 285 0.06 -21.05 -0.96
N LEU A 286 -1.13 -21.37 -1.47
CA LEU A 286 -1.57 -22.76 -1.57
C LEU A 286 -0.70 -23.59 -2.54
N HIS A 287 -0.06 -22.96 -3.52
CA HIS A 287 0.89 -23.61 -4.42
C HIS A 287 2.16 -24.15 -3.72
N GLN A 288 2.45 -23.67 -2.50
CA GLN A 288 3.63 -24.08 -1.74
C GLN A 288 3.43 -25.42 -1.02
N PHE A 289 2.20 -25.98 -1.05
CA PHE A 289 1.92 -27.30 -0.51
C PHE A 289 1.92 -28.31 -1.65
N ASP A 290 2.93 -29.18 -1.70
CA ASP A 290 3.14 -30.13 -2.81
C ASP A 290 1.88 -30.97 -3.12
N TRP A 291 1.21 -31.50 -2.10
CA TRP A 291 -0.01 -32.30 -2.29
C TRP A 291 -1.19 -31.51 -2.89
N ILE A 292 -1.18 -30.18 -2.80
CA ILE A 292 -2.12 -29.29 -3.47
C ILE A 292 -1.68 -29.04 -4.91
N ALA A 293 -0.42 -28.64 -5.11
CA ALA A 293 0.14 -28.35 -6.42
C ALA A 293 0.10 -29.56 -7.36
N ASP A 294 0.32 -30.76 -6.82
CA ASP A 294 0.31 -32.04 -7.55
C ASP A 294 -1.09 -32.62 -7.75
N CYS A 295 -2.13 -31.96 -7.25
CA CYS A 295 -3.50 -32.46 -7.40
C CYS A 295 -4.01 -32.18 -8.82
N PRO A 296 -4.53 -33.19 -9.54
CA PRO A 296 -4.95 -33.02 -10.94
C PRO A 296 -6.18 -32.13 -11.12
N ASN A 297 -7.01 -31.97 -10.08
CA ASN A 297 -8.22 -31.16 -10.13
C ASN A 297 -8.26 -30.18 -8.95
N ILE A 298 -7.82 -28.94 -9.19
CA ILE A 298 -7.91 -27.86 -8.21
C ILE A 298 -9.08 -26.96 -8.58
N ILE A 299 -10.09 -26.94 -7.73
CA ILE A 299 -11.36 -26.24 -7.94
C ILE A 299 -11.48 -25.13 -6.91
N TYR A 300 -11.78 -23.90 -7.34
CA TYR A 300 -12.09 -22.78 -6.48
C TYR A 300 -13.59 -22.50 -6.49
N TRP A 301 -14.11 -22.16 -5.31
CA TRP A 301 -15.46 -21.64 -5.17
C TRP A 301 -15.44 -20.51 -4.13
N GLY A 302 -15.84 -19.31 -4.57
CA GLY A 302 -15.92 -18.12 -3.73
C GLY A 302 -17.14 -17.29 -4.06
N ASP A 303 -17.14 -16.06 -3.57
CA ASP A 303 -18.25 -15.13 -3.78
C ASP A 303 -18.35 -14.70 -5.25
N LEU A 304 -19.58 -14.53 -5.73
CA LEU A 304 -19.86 -13.91 -7.03
C LEU A 304 -19.84 -12.38 -6.84
N ASP A 305 -18.63 -11.82 -6.75
CA ASP A 305 -18.37 -10.39 -6.72
C ASP A 305 -17.00 -10.05 -7.36
N ALA A 306 -16.69 -8.76 -7.49
CA ALA A 306 -15.45 -8.31 -8.10
C ALA A 306 -14.18 -8.79 -7.35
N ALA A 307 -14.25 -8.98 -6.03
CA ALA A 307 -13.12 -9.46 -5.23
C ALA A 307 -12.90 -10.97 -5.39
N GLY A 308 -13.97 -11.77 -5.45
CA GLY A 308 -13.93 -13.20 -5.72
C GLY A 308 -13.27 -13.51 -7.06
N PHE A 309 -13.61 -12.77 -8.12
CA PHE A 309 -12.93 -12.92 -9.42
C PHE A 309 -11.46 -12.48 -9.38
N ALA A 310 -11.10 -11.45 -8.61
CA ALA A 310 -9.71 -11.04 -8.42
C ALA A 310 -8.89 -12.13 -7.69
N ILE A 311 -9.51 -12.85 -6.76
CA ILE A 311 -8.90 -14.00 -6.09
C ILE A 311 -8.66 -15.14 -7.09
N VAL A 312 -9.63 -15.48 -7.93
CA VAL A 312 -9.49 -16.49 -9.00
C VAL A 312 -8.32 -16.14 -9.93
N ASN A 313 -8.27 -14.88 -10.38
CA ASN A 313 -7.20 -14.39 -11.25
C ASN A 313 -5.82 -14.53 -10.57
N THR A 314 -5.74 -14.29 -9.26
CA THR A 314 -4.51 -14.46 -8.48
C THR A 314 -4.14 -15.93 -8.31
N TYR A 315 -5.10 -16.83 -8.08
CA TYR A 315 -4.82 -18.27 -8.01
C TYR A 315 -4.20 -18.79 -9.31
N ARG A 316 -4.70 -18.32 -10.45
CA ARG A 316 -4.23 -18.73 -11.78
C ARG A 316 -2.85 -18.22 -12.17
N THR A 317 -2.19 -17.42 -11.34
CA THR A 317 -0.77 -17.09 -11.57
C THR A 317 0.15 -18.24 -11.18
N GLU A 318 -0.27 -19.11 -10.24
CA GLU A 318 0.57 -20.18 -9.69
C GLU A 318 -0.06 -21.58 -9.80
N LEU A 319 -1.40 -21.69 -9.90
CA LEU A 319 -2.12 -22.96 -9.90
C LEU A 319 -3.13 -23.04 -11.06
N PRO A 320 -3.32 -24.22 -11.68
CA PRO A 320 -4.31 -24.44 -12.75
C PRO A 320 -5.74 -24.56 -12.18
N VAL A 321 -6.20 -23.52 -11.49
CA VAL A 321 -7.50 -23.52 -10.80
C VAL A 321 -8.66 -23.36 -11.78
N ARG A 322 -9.68 -24.21 -11.62
CA ARG A 322 -10.99 -24.06 -12.29
C ARG A 322 -12.02 -23.56 -11.28
N THR A 323 -13.05 -22.84 -11.72
CA THR A 323 -14.13 -22.42 -10.83
C THR A 323 -15.34 -23.34 -10.96
N ILE A 324 -16.19 -23.35 -9.94
CA ILE A 324 -17.57 -23.84 -10.04
C ILE A 324 -18.52 -22.73 -9.56
N LEU A 325 -19.69 -22.63 -10.17
CA LEU A 325 -20.75 -21.70 -9.73
C LEU A 325 -20.33 -20.22 -9.75
N MET A 326 -19.32 -19.86 -10.55
CA MET A 326 -18.83 -18.50 -10.75
C MET A 326 -19.08 -18.02 -12.19
N ASP A 327 -20.21 -18.43 -12.75
CA ASP A 327 -20.66 -18.12 -14.11
C ASP A 327 -21.91 -17.24 -14.11
N HIS A 328 -22.20 -16.61 -15.25
CA HIS A 328 -23.32 -15.69 -15.38
C HIS A 328 -24.71 -16.35 -15.18
N PRO A 329 -24.97 -17.57 -15.68
CA PRO A 329 -26.19 -18.30 -15.33
C PRO A 329 -26.39 -18.48 -13.83
N THR A 330 -25.31 -18.76 -13.08
CA THR A 330 -25.35 -18.86 -11.62
C THR A 330 -25.64 -17.51 -10.98
N TYR A 331 -25.00 -16.44 -11.44
CA TYR A 331 -25.30 -15.07 -11.00
C TYR A 331 -26.80 -14.75 -11.14
N LEU A 332 -27.39 -14.96 -12.31
CA LEU A 332 -28.81 -14.70 -12.53
C LEU A 332 -29.72 -15.55 -11.62
N ARG A 333 -29.36 -16.83 -11.43
CA ARG A 333 -30.17 -17.77 -10.64
C ARG A 333 -30.25 -17.42 -9.16
N TYR A 334 -29.19 -16.85 -8.60
CA TYR A 334 -29.10 -16.56 -7.17
C TYR A 334 -29.11 -15.07 -6.85
N ALA A 335 -29.43 -14.22 -7.83
CA ALA A 335 -29.50 -12.76 -7.69
C ALA A 335 -30.41 -12.32 -6.53
N GLU A 336 -31.52 -13.02 -6.28
CA GLU A 336 -32.45 -12.68 -5.18
C GLU A 336 -31.82 -12.79 -3.79
N PHE A 337 -30.70 -13.52 -3.64
CA PHE A 337 -29.99 -13.70 -2.38
C PHE A 337 -28.76 -12.80 -2.23
N GLY A 338 -28.49 -11.92 -3.21
CA GLY A 338 -27.34 -11.05 -3.17
C GLY A 338 -27.54 -9.74 -2.42
N THR A 339 -26.45 -8.97 -2.32
CA THR A 339 -26.39 -7.68 -1.62
C THR A 339 -25.59 -6.66 -2.43
N ASN A 340 -25.89 -5.38 -2.18
CA ASN A 340 -25.13 -4.23 -2.68
C ASN A 340 -24.35 -3.51 -1.57
N HIS A 341 -24.31 -4.07 -0.36
CA HIS A 341 -23.69 -3.45 0.80
C HIS A 341 -22.81 -4.45 1.56
N TYR A 342 -21.72 -3.94 2.14
CA TYR A 342 -20.93 -4.65 3.14
C TYR A 342 -21.69 -4.78 4.47
N PRO A 343 -21.25 -5.66 5.39
CA PRO A 343 -21.90 -5.84 6.70
C PRO A 343 -21.97 -4.56 7.56
N ASP A 344 -21.10 -3.59 7.31
CA ASP A 344 -21.09 -2.27 7.99
C ASP A 344 -22.01 -1.23 7.31
N GLY A 345 -22.79 -1.64 6.31
CA GLY A 345 -23.75 -0.81 5.59
C GLY A 345 -23.13 0.04 4.48
N ARG A 346 -21.81 -0.01 4.25
CA ARG A 346 -21.19 0.71 3.14
C ARG A 346 -21.58 0.08 1.80
N PRO A 347 -21.85 0.86 0.74
CA PRO A 347 -22.16 0.32 -0.57
C PRO A 347 -20.93 -0.36 -1.18
N ILE A 348 -21.18 -1.47 -1.89
CA ILE A 348 -20.20 -2.11 -2.76
C ILE A 348 -20.08 -1.25 -4.03
N LEU A 349 -18.87 -0.80 -4.33
CA LEU A 349 -18.63 0.09 -5.46
C LEU A 349 -18.62 -0.68 -6.78
N ALA A 350 -19.03 0.00 -7.85
CA ALA A 350 -18.92 -0.52 -9.21
C ALA A 350 -17.46 -0.55 -9.68
N GLY A 351 -17.22 -1.35 -10.72
CA GLY A 351 -15.92 -1.52 -11.36
C GLY A 351 -14.99 -2.50 -10.64
N GLY A 352 -13.77 -2.59 -11.13
CA GLY A 352 -12.72 -3.45 -10.60
C GLY A 352 -11.50 -3.46 -11.52
N PRO A 353 -10.41 -4.14 -11.12
CA PRO A 353 -9.20 -4.24 -11.93
C PRO A 353 -9.42 -5.05 -13.21
N THR A 354 -8.50 -4.93 -14.17
CA THR A 354 -8.43 -5.87 -15.31
C THR A 354 -7.96 -7.24 -14.82
N LEU A 355 -8.69 -8.30 -15.16
CA LEU A 355 -8.44 -9.68 -14.72
C LEU A 355 -8.13 -10.58 -15.93
N PRO A 356 -6.87 -10.65 -16.39
CA PRO A 356 -6.50 -11.31 -17.66
C PRO A 356 -6.62 -12.84 -17.65
N TYR A 357 -6.74 -13.47 -16.47
CA TYR A 357 -6.79 -14.93 -16.34
C TYR A 357 -8.21 -15.49 -16.15
N LEU A 358 -9.25 -14.68 -16.32
CA LEU A 358 -10.63 -15.19 -16.29
C LEU A 358 -10.96 -15.97 -17.57
N THR A 359 -11.80 -17.00 -17.44
CA THR A 359 -12.42 -17.64 -18.60
C THR A 359 -13.48 -16.73 -19.21
N GLU A 360 -13.98 -17.06 -20.40
CA GLU A 360 -15.04 -16.29 -21.05
C GLU A 360 -16.31 -16.22 -20.18
N ASP A 361 -16.77 -17.35 -19.65
CA ASP A 361 -17.96 -17.41 -18.79
C ASP A 361 -17.82 -16.60 -17.49
N GLU A 362 -16.62 -16.62 -16.90
CA GLU A 362 -16.30 -15.84 -15.70
C GLU A 362 -16.19 -14.35 -16.01
N ALA A 363 -15.63 -13.97 -17.17
CA ALA A 363 -15.52 -12.59 -17.59
C ALA A 363 -16.91 -11.96 -17.80
N ILE A 364 -17.88 -12.73 -18.31
CA ILE A 364 -19.27 -12.29 -18.43
C ILE A 364 -19.89 -12.06 -17.04
N ALA A 365 -19.69 -12.99 -16.10
CA ALA A 365 -20.17 -12.86 -14.73
C ALA A 365 -19.52 -11.67 -13.99
N TYR A 366 -18.20 -11.50 -14.16
CA TYR A 366 -17.44 -10.38 -13.60
C TYR A 366 -17.95 -9.03 -14.13
N ALA A 367 -18.18 -8.93 -15.45
CA ALA A 367 -18.75 -7.73 -16.05
C ALA A 367 -20.14 -7.42 -15.47
N ALA A 368 -20.97 -8.43 -15.23
CA ALA A 368 -22.29 -8.26 -14.63
C ALA A 368 -22.23 -7.70 -13.20
N VAL A 369 -21.36 -8.21 -12.34
CA VAL A 369 -21.23 -7.71 -10.95
C VAL A 369 -20.51 -6.35 -10.85
N ALA A 370 -19.62 -6.06 -11.81
CA ALA A 370 -18.86 -4.81 -11.86
C ALA A 370 -19.62 -3.67 -12.56
N ASP A 371 -20.67 -3.94 -13.33
CA ASP A 371 -21.44 -2.92 -14.07
C ASP A 371 -22.02 -1.85 -13.14
N SER A 372 -22.08 -0.60 -13.58
CA SER A 372 -22.64 0.51 -12.78
C SER A 372 -24.10 0.32 -12.33
N ASN A 373 -24.87 -0.54 -13.00
CA ASN A 373 -26.27 -0.85 -12.72
C ASN A 373 -26.46 -2.26 -12.13
N ALA A 374 -25.38 -2.97 -11.78
CA ALA A 374 -25.48 -4.32 -11.22
C ALA A 374 -26.36 -4.35 -9.96
N ASP A 375 -27.29 -5.30 -9.92
CA ASP A 375 -28.16 -5.58 -8.78
C ASP A 375 -28.49 -7.09 -8.75
N PRO A 376 -27.88 -7.89 -7.85
CA PRO A 376 -26.92 -7.49 -6.81
C PRO A 376 -25.48 -7.38 -7.36
N ARG A 377 -24.60 -6.74 -6.58
CA ARG A 377 -23.14 -6.69 -6.82
C ARG A 377 -22.37 -7.83 -6.21
N ARG A 378 -22.97 -8.51 -5.24
CA ARG A 378 -22.36 -9.64 -4.56
C ARG A 378 -23.40 -10.69 -4.27
N ILE A 379 -23.12 -11.93 -4.62
CA ILE A 379 -23.81 -13.10 -4.09
C ILE A 379 -22.79 -13.87 -3.26
N GLU A 380 -23.04 -13.95 -1.95
CA GLU A 380 -22.17 -14.70 -1.03
C GLU A 380 -22.24 -16.20 -1.37
N GLN A 381 -21.08 -16.85 -1.35
CA GLN A 381 -20.89 -18.26 -1.69
C GLN A 381 -21.91 -19.16 -0.97
N GLU A 382 -22.10 -18.95 0.33
CA GLU A 382 -23.00 -19.72 1.21
C GLU A 382 -24.49 -19.58 0.87
N ARG A 383 -24.89 -18.63 0.02
CA ARG A 383 -26.27 -18.51 -0.46
C ARG A 383 -26.63 -19.58 -1.47
N ILE A 384 -25.63 -20.17 -2.13
CA ILE A 384 -25.84 -21.27 -3.06
C ILE A 384 -25.78 -22.59 -2.28
N PRO A 385 -26.81 -23.45 -2.34
CA PRO A 385 -26.86 -24.67 -1.52
C PRO A 385 -25.68 -25.60 -1.78
N LEU A 386 -25.09 -26.14 -0.70
CA LEU A 386 -23.95 -27.05 -0.77
C LEU A 386 -24.15 -28.27 -1.68
N GLN A 387 -25.37 -28.78 -1.77
CA GLN A 387 -25.70 -29.90 -2.67
C GLN A 387 -25.58 -29.53 -4.15
N VAL A 388 -25.86 -28.27 -4.50
CA VAL A 388 -25.66 -27.75 -5.86
C VAL A 388 -24.16 -27.67 -6.16
N ALA A 389 -23.35 -27.20 -5.20
CA ALA A 389 -21.91 -27.14 -5.34
C ALA A 389 -21.25 -28.51 -5.45
N ALA A 390 -21.65 -29.49 -4.63
CA ALA A 390 -21.15 -30.85 -4.74
C ALA A 390 -21.48 -31.48 -6.10
N LYS A 391 -22.68 -31.22 -6.64
CA LYS A 391 -23.06 -31.67 -7.99
C LYS A 391 -22.20 -30.98 -9.06
N ALA A 392 -21.99 -29.67 -8.96
CA ALA A 392 -21.15 -28.91 -9.89
C ALA A 392 -19.69 -29.39 -9.86
N LEU A 393 -19.16 -29.69 -8.68
CA LEU A 393 -17.83 -30.26 -8.48
C LEU A 393 -17.67 -31.60 -9.23
N LEU A 394 -18.62 -32.52 -9.04
CA LEU A 394 -18.59 -33.82 -9.71
C LEU A 394 -18.66 -33.69 -11.24
N LEU A 395 -19.53 -32.82 -11.76
CA LEU A 395 -19.64 -32.56 -13.20
C LEU A 395 -18.35 -31.97 -13.77
N SER A 396 -17.73 -31.03 -13.05
CA SER A 396 -16.47 -30.40 -13.44
C SER A 396 -15.34 -31.41 -13.53
N CYS A 397 -15.26 -32.37 -12.60
CA CYS A 397 -14.27 -33.45 -12.67
C CYS A 397 -14.55 -34.48 -13.77
N SER A 398 -15.83 -34.78 -14.08
CA SER A 398 -16.18 -35.69 -15.16
C SER A 398 -15.87 -35.12 -16.55
N ALA A 399 -16.10 -33.82 -16.77
CA ALA A 399 -15.81 -33.17 -18.05
C ALA A 399 -14.30 -33.23 -18.41
N GLN A 400 -13.42 -33.18 -17.41
CA GLN A 400 -11.97 -33.24 -17.63
C GLN A 400 -11.51 -34.62 -18.13
N ARG A 401 -12.07 -35.72 -17.62
CA ARG A 401 -11.75 -37.09 -18.10
C ARG A 401 -12.17 -37.36 -19.54
N VAL A 402 -13.10 -36.56 -20.08
CA VAL A 402 -13.53 -36.67 -21.47
C VAL A 402 -12.63 -35.85 -22.39
N ALA A 403 -12.09 -34.72 -21.88
CA ALA A 403 -11.16 -33.86 -22.61
C ALA A 403 -9.73 -34.40 -22.65
N ASP A 404 -9.34 -35.28 -21.70
CA ASP A 404 -8.01 -35.90 -21.63
C ASP A 404 -8.13 -37.44 -21.74
N PRO A 405 -8.10 -38.03 -22.95
CA PRO A 405 -8.37 -39.45 -23.17
C PRO A 405 -7.24 -40.40 -22.72
N ASP A 406 -6.06 -39.87 -22.39
CA ASP A 406 -4.84 -40.66 -22.16
C ASP A 406 -4.69 -41.21 -20.73
N GLU A 407 -5.67 -41.01 -19.83
CA GLU A 407 -5.70 -41.59 -18.47
C GLU A 407 -6.66 -42.80 -18.32
N ARG A 408 -6.64 -43.78 -19.23
CA ARG A 408 -7.35 -45.07 -19.03
C ARG A 408 -6.44 -46.27 -18.82
#